data_AF-A0A9W4L9J3-F1
#
_entry.id   AF-A0A9W4L9J3-F1
#
_cell.length_a   1.000
_cell.length_b   1.000
_cell.length_c   1.000
_cell.angle_alpha   90.00
_cell.angle_beta   90.00
_cell.angle_gamma   90.00
#
_symmetry.space_group_name_H-M   'P 1'
#
loop_
_entity.id
_entity.type
_entity.pdbx_description
1 polymer ?
#
loop_
_entity_poly.entity_id
_entity_poly.type
_entity_poly.pdbx_seq_one_letter_code
_entity_poly.pdbx_strand_id
1 'polypeptide(L)'
;MSVIRERDVAAVVGRVDRLIVEELLRTGATSLELKCAYAFVKGPANASARAYDVLSRRMQRLVDLLTVGLFDAADASSSVASREERAGYRAA
;
A
#
# COMPACT_ATOMS: atom_id res chain seq x y z
N MET A 1 -15.26 13.54 -12.73
CA MET A 1 -14.04 12.75 -12.42
C MET A 1 -14.46 11.30 -12.24
N SER A 2 -13.70 10.35 -12.80
CA SER A 2 -14.03 8.92 -12.70
C SER A 2 -13.53 8.35 -11.37
N VAL A 3 -14.33 7.49 -10.76
CA VAL A 3 -13.93 6.67 -9.60
C VAL A 3 -12.80 5.73 -10.02
N ILE A 4 -11.86 5.47 -9.12
CA ILE A 4 -10.75 4.55 -9.36
C ILE A 4 -11.27 3.17 -9.76
N ARG A 5 -10.54 2.54 -10.68
CA ARG A 5 -10.73 1.14 -11.06
C ARG A 5 -9.47 0.35 -10.74
N GLU A 6 -9.57 -0.97 -10.78
CA GLU A 6 -8.46 -1.87 -10.47
C GLU A 6 -7.18 -1.54 -11.26
N ARG A 7 -7.31 -1.17 -12.55
CA ARG A 7 -6.18 -0.71 -13.38
C ARG A 7 -5.47 0.53 -12.82
N ASP A 8 -6.20 1.45 -12.19
CA ASP A 8 -5.65 2.67 -11.62
C ASP A 8 -4.85 2.33 -10.35
N VAL A 9 -5.36 1.38 -9.56
CA VAL A 9 -4.68 0.85 -8.37
C VAL A 9 -3.38 0.16 -8.77
N ALA A 10 -3.42 -0.74 -9.75
CA ALA A 10 -2.23 -1.44 -10.26
C ALA A 10 -1.18 -0.47 -10.82
N ALA A 11 -1.61 0.59 -11.51
CA ALA A 11 -0.70 1.59 -12.09
C ALA A 11 0.00 2.46 -11.03
N VAL A 12 -0.61 2.67 -9.86
CA VAL A 12 -0.05 3.52 -8.80
C VAL A 12 0.73 2.71 -7.78
N VAL A 13 0.16 1.59 -7.32
CA VAL A 13 0.65 0.83 -6.17
C VAL A 13 1.42 -0.43 -6.59
N GLY A 14 1.18 -0.93 -7.81
CA GLY A 14 1.75 -2.19 -8.29
C GLY A 14 0.95 -3.41 -7.83
N ARG A 15 1.62 -4.53 -7.54
CA ARG A 15 0.96 -5.74 -6.99
C ARG A 15 0.67 -5.52 -5.51
N VAL A 16 -0.59 -5.70 -5.14
CA VAL A 16 -1.10 -5.59 -3.77
C VAL A 16 -2.13 -6.70 -3.55
N ASP A 17 -2.40 -7.03 -2.29
CA ASP A 17 -3.43 -8.01 -1.96
C ASP A 17 -4.80 -7.60 -2.54
N ARG A 18 -5.53 -8.58 -3.08
CA ARG A 18 -6.85 -8.38 -3.68
C ARG A 18 -7.85 -7.76 -2.72
N LEU A 19 -7.79 -8.10 -1.43
CA LEU A 19 -8.65 -7.53 -0.40
C LEU A 19 -8.40 -6.02 -0.26
N ILE A 20 -7.13 -5.60 -0.29
CA ILE A 20 -6.76 -4.18 -0.26
C ILE A 20 -7.25 -3.47 -1.51
N VAL A 21 -7.12 -4.09 -2.69
CA VAL A 21 -7.67 -3.54 -3.93
C VAL A 21 -9.18 -3.33 -3.82
N GLU A 22 -9.94 -4.33 -3.38
CA GLU A 22 -11.39 -4.21 -3.23
C GLU A 22 -11.79 -3.11 -2.24
N GLU A 23 -11.10 -3.01 -1.11
CA GLU A 23 -11.33 -1.96 -0.12
C GLU A 23 -11.00 -0.56 -0.67
N LEU A 24 -9.94 -0.43 -1.45
CA LEU A 24 -9.61 0.83 -2.13
C LEU A 24 -10.75 1.22 -3.09
N LEU A 25 -11.25 0.29 -3.91
CA LEU A 25 -12.37 0.57 -4.83
C LEU A 25 -13.66 0.97 -4.10
N ARG A 26 -13.95 0.34 -2.95
CA ARG A 26 -15.13 0.68 -2.11
C ARG A 26 -15.10 2.10 -1.56
N THR A 27 -13.94 2.75 -1.47
CA THR A 27 -13.84 4.16 -1.01
C THR A 27 -14.52 5.17 -1.95
N GLY A 28 -14.77 4.79 -3.20
CA GLY A 28 -15.30 5.69 -4.22
C GLY A 28 -14.34 6.84 -4.59
N ALA A 29 -13.06 6.73 -4.25
CA ALA A 29 -12.06 7.74 -4.52
C ALA A 29 -11.78 7.92 -6.02
N THR A 30 -11.22 9.07 -6.38
CA THR A 30 -10.72 9.37 -7.72
C THR A 30 -9.26 8.97 -7.86
N SER A 31 -8.79 8.81 -9.11
CA SER A 31 -7.37 8.47 -9.37
C SER A 31 -6.40 9.53 -8.85
N LEU A 32 -6.84 10.80 -8.76
CA LEU A 32 -6.05 11.86 -8.15
C LEU A 32 -5.92 11.66 -6.63
N GLU A 33 -7.03 11.37 -5.95
CA GLU A 33 -7.01 11.11 -4.50
C GLU A 33 -6.12 9.90 -4.18
N LEU A 34 -6.18 8.83 -4.98
CA LEU A 34 -5.31 7.66 -4.83
C LEU A 34 -3.82 8.03 -4.98
N LYS A 35 -3.46 8.84 -5.98
CA LYS A 35 -2.08 9.29 -6.18
C LYS A 35 -1.60 10.17 -5.02
N CYS A 36 -2.45 11.07 -4.52
CA CYS A 36 -2.15 11.90 -3.36
C CYS A 36 -1.95 11.06 -2.11
N ALA A 37 -2.83 10.08 -1.85
CA ALA A 37 -2.69 9.16 -0.72
C ALA A 37 -1.38 8.35 -0.83
N TYR A 38 -1.05 7.84 -2.01
CA TYR A 38 0.18 7.09 -2.23
C TYR A 38 1.43 7.96 -2.02
N ALA A 39 1.42 9.18 -2.53
CA ALA A 39 2.50 10.15 -2.30
C ALA A 39 2.63 10.53 -0.81
N PHE A 40 1.51 10.63 -0.10
CA PHE A 40 1.50 10.87 1.34
C PHE A 40 2.20 9.73 2.08
N VAL A 41 1.80 8.48 1.83
CA VAL A 41 2.35 7.27 2.49
C VAL A 41 3.85 7.10 2.23
N LYS A 42 4.31 7.38 1.01
CA LYS A 42 5.75 7.30 0.65
C LYS A 42 6.56 8.52 1.08
N GLY A 43 5.90 9.63 1.39
CA GLY A 43 6.54 10.90 1.71
C GLY A 43 6.81 11.08 3.21
N PRO A 44 7.57 12.12 3.59
CA PRO A 44 7.87 12.43 4.99
C PRO A 44 6.63 12.84 5.79
N ALA A 45 5.57 13.28 5.09
CA ALA A 45 4.29 13.64 5.71
C ALA A 45 3.62 12.46 6.43
N ASN A 46 3.90 11.22 6.02
CA ASN A 46 3.38 10.02 6.66
C ASN A 46 3.75 9.91 8.16
N ALA A 47 4.88 10.52 8.57
CA ALA A 47 5.31 10.52 9.97
C ALA A 47 4.61 11.60 10.82
N SER A 48 3.81 12.49 10.22
CA SER A 48 3.16 13.60 10.90
C SER A 48 1.69 13.30 11.17
N ALA A 49 1.35 13.00 12.43
CA ALA A 49 -0.03 12.83 12.87
C ALA A 49 -0.90 14.06 12.54
N ARG A 50 -0.35 15.27 12.71
CA ARG A 50 -1.05 16.51 12.34
C ARG A 50 -1.36 16.59 10.84
N ALA A 51 -0.45 16.13 9.99
CA ALA A 51 -0.66 16.12 8.54
C ALA A 51 -1.71 15.07 8.12
N TYR A 52 -1.83 13.98 8.88
CA TYR A 52 -2.88 12.99 8.69
C TYR A 52 -4.25 13.48 9.17
N ASP A 53 -4.31 14.16 10.33
CA ASP A 53 -5.57 14.64 10.92
C ASP A 53 -6.28 15.71 10.08
N VAL A 54 -5.54 16.46 9.26
CA VAL A 54 -6.12 17.47 8.34
C VAL A 54 -6.70 16.87 7.07
N LEU A 55 -6.46 15.58 6.80
CA LEU A 55 -6.99 14.89 5.62
C LEU A 55 -8.50 14.66 5.77
N SER A 56 -9.20 14.58 4.63
CA SER A 56 -10.60 14.15 4.65
C SER A 56 -10.71 12.68 5.10
N ARG A 57 -11.85 12.26 5.66
CA ARG A 57 -12.07 10.86 6.08
C ARG A 57 -11.79 9.84 4.97
N ARG A 58 -12.12 10.20 3.71
CA ARG A 58 -11.83 9.33 2.55
C ARG A 58 -10.32 9.19 2.34
N MET A 59 -9.59 10.30 2.41
CA MET A 59 -8.14 10.30 2.23
C MET A 59 -7.42 9.58 3.37
N GLN A 60 -7.87 9.74 4.61
CA GLN A 60 -7.39 8.96 5.76
C GLN A 60 -7.54 7.46 5.52
N ARG A 61 -8.73 7.02 5.09
CA ARG A 61 -8.99 5.61 4.76
C ARG A 61 -8.08 5.09 3.63
N LEU A 62 -7.81 5.90 2.60
CA LEU A 62 -6.87 5.51 1.54
C LEU A 62 -5.45 5.34 2.09
N VAL A 63 -4.99 6.28 2.94
CA VAL A 63 -3.67 6.22 3.58
C VAL A 63 -3.55 4.97 4.46
N ASP A 64 -4.57 4.65 5.25
CA ASP A 64 -4.57 3.45 6.10
C ASP A 64 -4.45 2.17 5.26
N LEU A 65 -5.29 2.02 4.24
CA LEU A 65 -5.30 0.84 3.36
C LEU A 65 -3.98 0.67 2.62
N LEU A 66 -3.40 1.77 2.13
CA LEU A 66 -2.10 1.76 1.46
C LEU A 66 -0.97 1.46 2.43
N THR A 67 -1.03 1.95 3.67
CA THR A 67 -0.02 1.66 4.70
C THR A 67 -0.02 0.17 5.04
N VAL A 68 -1.20 -0.42 5.25
CA VAL A 68 -1.34 -1.87 5.48
C VAL A 68 -0.85 -2.67 4.29
N GLY A 69 -1.36 -2.37 3.08
CA GLY A 69 -1.00 -3.14 1.87
C GLY A 69 0.46 -3.02 1.46
N LEU A 70 1.14 -1.90 1.78
CA LEU A 70 2.57 -1.75 1.54
C LEU A 70 3.43 -2.45 2.59
N PHE A 71 2.97 -2.52 3.84
CA PHE A 71 3.68 -3.24 4.90
C PHE A 71 3.69 -4.75 4.62
N ASP A 72 2.54 -5.31 4.26
CA ASP A 72 2.41 -6.74 3.90
C ASP A 72 3.32 -7.12 2.73
N ALA A 73 3.45 -6.23 1.72
CA ALA A 73 4.34 -6.45 0.59
C ALA A 73 5.84 -6.46 0.98
N ALA A 74 6.23 -5.66 1.96
CA ALA A 74 7.61 -5.61 2.46
C ALA A 74 7.97 -6.88 3.26
N ASP A 75 7.06 -7.34 4.14
CA ASP A 75 7.26 -8.57 4.91
C ASP A 75 7.27 -9.82 4.02
N ALA A 76 6.40 -9.88 3.00
CA ALA A 76 6.43 -10.96 2.02
C ALA A 76 7.78 -11.04 1.28
N SER A 77 8.37 -9.89 0.94
CA SER A 77 9.68 -9.80 0.27
C SER A 77 10.83 -10.28 1.16
N SER A 78 10.76 -10.01 2.47
CA SER A 78 11.76 -10.44 3.47
C SER A 78 11.71 -11.95 3.76
N SER A 79 10.50 -12.53 3.75
CA SER A 79 10.29 -13.94 4.06
C SER A 79 10.86 -14.91 3.01
N VAL A 80 10.94 -14.49 1.73
CA VAL A 80 11.49 -15.32 0.65
C VAL A 80 13.01 -15.37 0.70
N ALA A 81 13.66 -14.24 1.05
CA ALA A 81 15.12 -14.17 1.18
C ALA A 81 15.67 -15.06 2.30
N SER A 82 14.90 -15.29 3.37
CA SER A 82 15.32 -16.13 4.50
C SER A 82 15.23 -17.65 4.24
N ARG A 83 14.62 -18.09 3.14
CA ARG A 83 14.40 -19.52 2.86
C ARG A 83 15.55 -20.18 2.11
N GLU A 84 16.38 -19.42 1.39
CA GLU A 84 17.53 -19.96 0.64
C GLU A 84 18.75 -20.26 1.51
N GLU A 85 18.88 -19.67 2.70
CA GLU A 85 20.08 -19.83 3.54
C GLU A 85 20.11 -21.14 4.36
N ARG A 86 19.00 -21.89 4.41
CA ARG A 86 18.90 -23.15 5.19
C ARG A 86 19.09 -24.45 4.39
N ALA A 87 19.38 -24.37 3.10
CA ALA A 87 19.60 -25.56 2.26
C ALA A 87 21.08 -25.96 2.10
N GLY A 88 22.03 -25.15 2.58
CA GLY A 88 23.46 -25.29 2.26
C GLY A 88 24.37 -25.91 3.33
N TYR A 89 23.89 -26.30 4.51
CA TYR A 89 24.76 -26.81 5.58
C TYR A 89 24.45 -28.26 5.96
N ARG A 90 24.77 -29.20 5.06
CA ARG A 90 25.05 -30.59 5.44
C ARG A 90 25.98 -31.26 4.44
N ALA A 91 27.03 -31.86 5.02
CA ALA A 91 27.97 -32.85 4.47
C ALA A 91 29.29 -32.32 3.88
N ALA A 92 30.30 -32.22 4.75
CA ALA A 92 31.61 -32.81 4.52
C ALA A 92 32.12 -33.36 5.87
#